data_AF-S4NYT2-F1
#
_entry.id   AF-S4NYT2-F1
#
_cell.length_a   1.000
_cell.length_b   1.000
_cell.length_c   1.000
_cell.angle_alpha   90.00
_cell.angle_beta   90.00
_cell.angle_gamma   90.00
#
_symmetry.space_group_name_H-M   'P 1'
#
loop_
_entity.id
_entity.type
_entity.pdbx_description
1 polymer ?
#
loop_
_entity_poly.entity_id
_entity_poly.type
_entity_poly.pdbx_seq_one_letter_code
_entity_poly.pdbx_strand_id
1 'polypeptide(L)'
;MSDEHLECQARHHSLTIYHPVGTCAMGPANDYNAVVDSRLRVYGIGNLRVIDGSIMPTIVSGNTNAPIIMIAEKASDMIKTDWAVASNY
;
A
#
# COMPACT_ATOMS: atom_id res chain seq x y z
N MET A 1 -12.99 4.57 -35.94
CA MET A 1 -11.60 4.60 -35.41
C MET A 1 -11.02 3.22 -35.65
N SER A 2 -9.79 3.12 -36.16
CA SER A 2 -9.10 1.82 -36.31
C SER A 2 -8.38 1.44 -35.02
N ASP A 3 -8.06 0.16 -34.84
CA ASP A 3 -7.27 -0.33 -33.70
C ASP A 3 -5.90 0.33 -33.64
N GLU A 4 -5.26 0.53 -34.80
CA GLU A 4 -3.96 1.20 -34.94
C GLU A 4 -4.00 2.66 -34.43
N HIS A 5 -5.13 3.34 -34.66
CA HIS A 5 -5.36 4.69 -34.14
C HIS A 5 -5.59 4.69 -32.61
N LEU A 6 -6.35 3.71 -32.09
CA LEU A 6 -6.57 3.56 -30.65
C LEU A 6 -5.26 3.22 -29.91
N GLU A 7 -4.41 2.38 -30.50
CA GLU A 7 -3.09 2.05 -29.95
C GLU A 7 -2.18 3.29 -29.87
N CYS A 8 -2.13 4.09 -30.95
CA CYS A 8 -1.38 5.33 -30.97
C CYS A 8 -1.83 6.28 -29.85
N GLN A 9 -3.14 6.45 -29.67
CA GLN A 9 -3.67 7.26 -28.56
C GLN A 9 -3.28 6.69 -27.19
N ALA A 10 -3.41 5.38 -26.98
CA ALA A 10 -3.05 4.75 -25.70
C ALA A 10 -1.56 4.94 -25.36
N ARG A 11 -0.66 4.88 -26.36
CA ARG A 11 0.79 5.05 -26.13
C ARG A 11 1.18 6.50 -25.81
N HIS A 12 0.55 7.48 -26.45
CA HIS A 12 1.01 8.87 -26.40
C HIS A 12 0.17 9.77 -25.49
N HIS A 13 -1.09 9.41 -25.23
CA HIS A 13 -2.03 10.26 -24.49
C HIS A 13 -2.44 9.65 -23.14
N SER A 14 -1.86 8.52 -22.73
CA SER A 14 -2.06 7.97 -21.39
C SER A 14 -1.32 8.82 -20.35
N LEU A 15 -1.99 9.11 -19.24
CA LEU A 15 -1.46 9.85 -18.11
C LEU A 15 -1.78 9.10 -16.82
N THR A 16 -1.00 9.38 -15.78
CA THR A 16 -1.37 8.93 -14.44
C THR A 16 -2.64 9.64 -13.98
N ILE A 17 -3.47 8.92 -13.24
CA ILE A 17 -4.59 9.51 -12.47
C ILE A 17 -4.20 9.75 -11.00
N TYR A 18 -2.89 9.73 -10.71
CA TYR A 18 -2.32 10.03 -9.39
C TYR A 18 -2.68 9.02 -8.28
N HIS A 19 -2.80 7.74 -8.64
CA HIS A 19 -3.03 6.64 -7.70
C HIS A 19 -1.86 5.63 -7.61
N PRO A 20 -0.61 6.06 -7.35
CA PRO A 20 0.51 5.13 -7.18
C PRO A 20 0.37 4.31 -5.89
N VAL A 21 0.74 3.02 -5.96
CA VAL A 21 0.73 2.07 -4.84
C VAL A 21 1.84 1.02 -4.99
N GLY A 22 2.08 0.22 -3.94
CA GLY A 22 2.83 -1.05 -4.04
C GLY A 22 4.35 -1.00 -3.88
N THR A 23 4.96 0.18 -3.70
CA THR A 23 6.43 0.30 -3.55
C THR A 23 6.96 -0.26 -2.23
N CYS A 24 6.10 -0.51 -1.24
CA CYS A 24 6.44 -1.17 0.03
C CYS A 24 5.42 -2.27 0.34
N ALA A 25 5.15 -3.12 -0.66
CA ALA A 25 4.06 -4.08 -0.64
C ALA A 25 3.98 -4.91 0.66
N MET A 26 2.77 -5.02 1.20
CA MET A 26 2.45 -5.95 2.27
C MET A 26 2.36 -7.37 1.72
N GLY A 27 3.04 -8.32 2.37
CA GLY A 27 3.04 -9.71 1.95
C GLY A 27 3.59 -10.67 3.01
N PRO A 28 3.60 -11.98 2.74
CA PRO A 28 4.21 -12.96 3.62
C PRO A 28 5.74 -12.88 3.58
N ALA A 29 6.42 -13.32 4.64
CA ALA A 29 7.87 -13.21 4.77
C ALA A 29 8.69 -14.01 3.73
N ASN A 30 8.04 -14.94 3.01
CA ASN A 30 8.66 -15.70 1.93
C ASN A 30 8.39 -15.10 0.53
N ASP A 31 7.64 -14.00 0.44
CA ASP A 31 7.50 -13.24 -0.80
C ASP A 31 8.68 -12.27 -0.93
N TYR A 32 9.46 -12.43 -2.00
CA TYR A 32 10.63 -11.59 -2.27
C TYR A 32 10.27 -10.12 -2.49
N ASN A 33 9.04 -9.80 -2.90
CA ASN A 33 8.59 -8.43 -3.11
C ASN A 33 7.99 -7.79 -1.85
N ALA A 34 7.78 -8.55 -0.77
CA ALA A 34 7.18 -8.03 0.45
C ALA A 34 8.18 -7.18 1.25
N VAL A 35 7.74 -5.98 1.63
CA VAL A 35 8.52 -5.04 2.45
C VAL A 35 7.98 -4.97 3.88
N VAL A 36 6.66 -5.11 4.04
CA VAL A 36 6.00 -5.10 5.34
C VAL A 36 5.16 -6.35 5.58
N ASP A 37 4.98 -6.72 6.84
CA ASP A 37 4.08 -7.79 7.24
C ASP A 37 2.62 -7.31 7.36
N SER A 38 1.69 -8.22 7.74
CA SER A 38 0.27 -7.90 7.97
C SER A 38 0.00 -6.93 9.13
N ARG A 39 1.03 -6.60 9.91
CA ARG A 39 1.02 -5.60 10.99
C ARG A 39 1.67 -4.28 10.54
N LEU A 40 1.95 -4.15 9.25
CA LEU A 40 2.60 -3.01 8.60
C LEU A 40 4.02 -2.74 9.09
N ARG A 41 4.66 -3.74 9.72
CA ARG A 41 6.03 -3.63 10.25
C ARG A 41 7.03 -3.93 9.15
N VAL A 42 8.07 -3.12 9.05
CA VAL A 42 9.13 -3.34 8.06
C VAL A 42 9.94 -4.57 8.42
N TYR A 43 10.11 -5.49 7.48
CA TYR A 43 10.94 -6.67 7.70
C TYR A 43 12.38 -6.30 8.02
N GLY A 44 12.95 -6.95 9.05
CA GLY A 44 14.32 -6.73 9.50
C GLY A 44 14.57 -5.44 10.30
N ILE A 45 13.57 -4.58 10.49
CA ILE A 45 13.72 -3.32 11.22
C ILE A 45 12.71 -3.23 12.36
N GLY A 46 13.21 -3.06 13.59
CA GLY A 46 12.37 -2.85 14.77
C GLY A 46 11.74 -1.45 14.82
N ASN A 47 10.57 -1.34 15.43
CA ASN A 47 9.87 -0.07 15.71
C ASN A 47 9.60 0.83 14.49
N LEU A 48 9.59 0.26 13.28
CA LEU A 48 9.29 0.97 12.04
C LEU A 48 8.07 0.36 11.34
N ARG A 49 7.15 1.22 10.91
CA ARG A 49 5.99 0.85 10.10
C ARG A 49 5.85 1.78 8.89
N VAL A 50 5.28 1.27 7.81
CA VAL A 50 4.87 2.06 6.62
C VAL A 50 3.35 2.05 6.54
N ILE A 51 2.73 3.22 6.42
CA ILE A 51 1.27 3.38 6.52
C ILE A 51 0.80 4.40 5.48
N ASP A 52 0.68 3.95 4.23
CA ASP A 52 0.13 4.72 3.10
C ASP A 52 -0.22 3.75 1.95
N GLY A 53 -0.43 4.28 0.73
CA GLY A 53 -0.72 3.45 -0.44
C GLY A 53 0.40 2.53 -0.91
N SER A 54 1.65 2.77 -0.50
CA SER A 54 2.80 1.93 -0.89
C SER A 54 2.66 0.49 -0.38
N ILE A 55 1.89 0.26 0.69
CA ILE A 55 1.70 -1.08 1.27
C ILE A 55 0.69 -1.93 0.51
N MET A 56 -0.11 -1.36 -0.40
CA MET A 56 -1.07 -2.13 -1.17
C MET A 56 -0.33 -2.99 -2.21
N PRO A 57 -0.33 -4.33 -2.10
CA PRO A 57 0.38 -5.18 -3.08
C PRO A 57 -0.22 -5.08 -4.48
N THR A 58 -1.51 -4.75 -4.57
CA THR A 58 -2.23 -4.46 -5.81
C THR A 58 -3.12 -3.24 -5.63
N ILE A 59 -3.29 -2.46 -6.69
CA ILE A 59 -4.19 -1.30 -6.66
C ILE A 59 -5.63 -1.76 -6.51
N VAL A 60 -6.36 -1.10 -5.63
CA VAL A 60 -7.80 -1.34 -5.42
C VAL A 60 -8.62 -0.69 -6.53
N SER A 61 -9.79 -1.25 -6.82
CA SER A 61 -10.73 -0.66 -7.77
C SER A 61 -11.41 0.56 -7.13
N GLY A 62 -10.95 1.75 -7.50
CA GLY A 62 -11.49 3.03 -7.01
C GLY A 62 -10.40 4.06 -6.73
N ASN A 63 -10.81 5.24 -6.25
CA ASN A 63 -9.87 6.30 -5.88
C ASN A 63 -9.14 5.91 -4.60
N THR A 64 -7.80 6.02 -4.58
CA THR A 64 -6.97 5.51 -3.48
C THR A 64 -7.06 6.30 -2.18
N ASN A 65 -7.66 7.49 -2.19
CA ASN A 65 -7.83 8.32 -1.00
C ASN A 65 -8.58 7.58 0.13
N ALA A 66 -9.78 7.05 -0.15
CA ALA A 66 -10.56 6.34 0.86
C ALA A 66 -9.85 5.07 1.38
N PRO A 67 -9.28 4.19 0.54
CA PRO A 67 -8.44 3.08 0.96
C PRO A 67 -7.24 3.50 1.85
N ILE A 68 -6.54 4.59 1.52
CA ILE A 68 -5.41 5.07 2.32
C ILE A 68 -5.88 5.54 3.71
N ILE A 69 -7.00 6.25 3.79
CA ILE A 69 -7.61 6.63 5.07
C ILE A 69 -7.94 5.37 5.89
N MET A 70 -8.53 4.36 5.27
CA MET A 70 -8.86 3.09 5.95
C MET A 70 -7.61 2.34 6.44
N ILE A 71 -6.52 2.34 5.67
CA ILE A 71 -5.23 1.78 6.08
C ILE A 71 -4.73 2.52 7.33
N ALA A 72 -4.77 3.86 7.33
CA ALA A 72 -4.32 4.68 8.45
C ALA A 72 -5.17 4.45 9.72
N GLU A 73 -6.50 4.39 9.59
CA GLU A 73 -7.42 4.07 10.69
C GLU A 73 -7.10 2.70 11.29
N LYS A 74 -6.95 1.68 10.45
CA LYS A 74 -6.63 0.34 10.93
C LYS A 74 -5.26 0.30 11.62
N ALA A 75 -4.26 0.98 11.06
CA ALA A 75 -2.93 1.06 11.64
C ALA A 75 -2.93 1.79 12.99
N SER A 76 -3.75 2.82 13.16
CA SER A 76 -3.93 3.54 14.43
C SER A 76 -4.38 2.59 15.54
N ASP A 77 -5.39 1.75 15.29
CA ASP A 77 -5.86 0.74 16.25
C ASP A 77 -4.78 -0.29 16.60
N MET A 78 -4.06 -0.76 15.57
CA MET A 78 -2.95 -1.68 15.72
C MET A 78 -1.86 -1.11 16.62
N ILE A 79 -1.48 0.15 16.40
CA ILE A 79 -0.47 0.86 17.17
C ILE A 79 -0.93 1.03 18.62
N LYS A 80 -2.15 1.53 18.85
CA LYS A 80 -2.69 1.72 20.21
C LYS A 80 -2.70 0.42 21.01
N THR A 81 -3.06 -0.69 20.37
CA THR A 81 -3.05 -2.02 20.99
C THR A 81 -1.64 -2.41 21.42
N ASP A 82 -0.66 -2.26 20.53
CA ASP A 82 0.74 -2.64 20.81
C ASP A 82 1.34 -1.78 21.94
N TRP A 83 1.01 -0.48 21.98
CA TRP A 83 1.43 0.42 23.06
C TRP A 83 0.74 0.13 24.40
N ALA A 84 -0.56 -0.18 24.40
CA ALA A 84 -1.28 -0.53 25.62
C ALA A 84 -0.75 -1.84 26.23
N VAL A 85 -0.40 -2.83 25.39
CA VAL A 85 0.27 -4.04 25.83
C VAL A 85 1.64 -3.72 26.44
N ALA A 86 2.43 -2.86 25.80
CA ALA A 86 3.74 -2.45 26.31
C ALA A 86 3.68 -1.67 27.64
N SER A 87 2.59 -0.96 27.91
CA SER A 87 2.40 -0.15 29.13
C SER A 87 1.91 -0.96 30.34
N ASN A 88 1.51 -2.21 30.12
CA ASN A 88 1.04 -3.14 31.17
C ASN A 88 2.14 -4.09 31.66
N TYR A 89 3.39 -3.88 31.24
CA TYR A 89 4.61 -4.52 31.74
C TYR A 89 5.53 -3.47 32.37
#